data_AF-A0A2V8QY74-F1
#
_entry.id   AF-A0A2V8QY74-F1
#
_cell.length_a   1.000
_cell.length_b   1.000
_cell.length_c   1.000
_cell.angle_alpha   90.00
_cell.angle_beta   90.00
_cell.angle_gamma   90.00
#
_symmetry.space_group_name_H-M   'P 1'
#
loop_
_entity.id
_entity.type
_entity.pdbx_description
1 polymer ?
#
loop_
_entity_poly.entity_id
_entity_poly.type
_entity_poly.pdbx_seq_one_letter_code
_entity_poly.pdbx_strand_id
1 'polypeptide(L)'
;FADIVYGEQERSFAEIEDLVLLRSDGHPLYNLSVVLDDIEMGITHVIRGQDHLTNTHKQILLYQAFSKSIPQFAHLPLILAPNKAKLSKRKHGEVVSLTTYRDRGFVPAAFRNFL
;
A
#
# COMPACT_ATOMS: atom_id res chain seq x y z
N PHE A 1 -12.82 9.06 -1.59
CA PHE A 1 -12.17 9.21 -0.28
C PHE A 1 -11.08 10.24 -0.40
N ALA A 2 -10.87 11.05 0.63
CA ALA A 2 -9.81 12.04 0.64
C ALA A 2 -8.49 11.37 1.06
N ASP A 3 -7.58 11.14 0.12
CA ASP A 3 -6.21 10.74 0.42
C ASP A 3 -5.42 11.95 0.94
N ILE A 4 -4.62 11.76 1.99
CA ILE A 4 -3.82 12.84 2.59
C ILE A 4 -2.77 13.40 1.61
N VAL A 5 -2.25 12.57 0.70
CA VAL A 5 -1.19 12.96 -0.25
C VAL A 5 -1.77 13.31 -1.61
N TYR A 6 -2.69 12.50 -2.13
CA TYR A 6 -3.25 12.66 -3.48
C TYR A 6 -4.58 13.41 -3.54
N GLY A 7 -5.16 13.80 -2.40
CA GLY A 7 -6.44 14.50 -2.33
C GLY A 7 -7.62 13.59 -2.67
N GLU A 8 -8.71 14.17 -3.17
CA GLU A 8 -9.95 13.44 -3.46
C GLU A 8 -9.74 12.36 -4.51
N GLN A 9 -10.12 11.14 -4.15
CA GLN A 9 -10.11 9.96 -5.01
C GLN A 9 -11.54 9.46 -5.18
N GLU A 10 -12.01 9.41 -6.42
CA GLU A 10 -13.34 8.95 -6.76
C GLU A 10 -13.29 7.84 -7.81
N ARG A 11 -14.23 6.91 -7.70
CA ARG A 11 -14.40 5.84 -8.68
C ARG A 11 -15.84 5.39 -8.73
N SER A 12 -16.33 5.12 -9.95
CA SER A 12 -17.66 4.56 -10.16
C SER A 12 -17.73 3.13 -9.64
N PHE A 13 -18.84 2.78 -8.98
CA PHE A 13 -19.10 1.38 -8.56
C PHE A 13 -19.09 0.41 -9.74
N ALA A 14 -19.54 0.84 -10.92
CA ALA A 14 -19.53 0.01 -12.12
C ALA A 14 -18.12 -0.35 -12.62
N GLU A 15 -17.09 0.37 -12.17
CA GLU A 15 -15.69 0.10 -12.50
C GLU A 15 -14.98 -0.75 -11.44
N ILE A 16 -15.68 -1.11 -10.37
CA ILE A 16 -15.17 -1.96 -9.30
C ILE A 16 -15.69 -3.37 -9.54
N GLU A 17 -14.78 -4.26 -9.92
CA GLU A 17 -15.07 -5.67 -10.08
C GLU A 17 -15.43 -6.36 -8.75
N ASP A 18 -16.17 -7.46 -8.84
CA ASP A 18 -16.46 -8.33 -7.71
C ASP A 18 -15.17 -8.93 -7.14
N LEU A 19 -15.08 -8.90 -5.81
CA LEU A 19 -13.88 -9.28 -5.09
C LEU A 19 -13.99 -10.72 -4.60
N VAL A 20 -13.01 -11.53 -4.96
CA VAL A 20 -12.76 -12.77 -4.22
C VAL A 20 -12.15 -12.39 -2.87
N LEU A 21 -12.84 -12.70 -1.78
CA LEU A 21 -12.38 -12.40 -0.42
C LEU A 21 -11.70 -13.60 0.25
N LEU A 22 -12.17 -14.81 -0.09
CA LEU A 22 -11.70 -16.07 0.46
C LEU A 22 -11.38 -17.02 -0.70
N ARG A 23 -10.25 -17.72 -0.61
CA ARG A 23 -9.95 -18.83 -1.52
C ARG A 23 -10.78 -20.06 -1.15
N SER A 24 -10.86 -21.01 -2.08
CA SER A 24 -11.56 -22.29 -1.86
C SER A 24 -10.95 -23.14 -0.74
N ASP A 25 -9.70 -22.90 -0.38
CA ASP A 25 -8.99 -23.53 0.74
C ASP A 25 -9.22 -22.83 2.09
N GLY A 26 -10.07 -21.79 2.12
CA GLY A 26 -10.41 -21.04 3.33
C GLY A 26 -9.41 -19.95 3.71
N HIS A 27 -8.34 -19.73 2.94
CA HIS A 27 -7.41 -18.64 3.21
C HIS A 27 -7.95 -17.28 2.71
N PRO A 28 -7.92 -16.22 3.54
CA PRO A 28 -8.34 -14.89 3.11
C PRO A 28 -7.35 -14.30 2.11
N LEU A 29 -7.87 -13.51 1.17
CA LEU A 29 -7.06 -12.74 0.24
C LEU A 29 -6.78 -11.34 0.79
N TYR A 30 -5.75 -10.70 0.22
CA TYR A 30 -5.15 -9.45 0.67
C TYR A 30 -6.17 -8.38 1.15
N ASN A 31 -7.20 -8.06 0.34
CA ASN A 31 -8.14 -7.01 0.69
C ASN A 31 -9.00 -7.34 1.92
N LEU A 32 -9.35 -8.62 2.12
CA LEU A 32 -10.06 -9.04 3.32
C LEU A 32 -9.12 -9.05 4.53
N SER A 33 -7.93 -9.67 4.40
CA SER A 33 -6.96 -9.77 5.48
C SER A 33 -6.58 -8.40 6.03
N VAL A 34 -6.15 -7.48 5.16
CA VAL A 34 -5.67 -6.16 5.59
C VAL A 34 -6.76 -5.35 6.28
N VAL A 35 -8.00 -5.38 5.76
CA VAL A 35 -9.10 -4.63 6.39
C VAL A 35 -9.44 -5.19 7.77
N LEU A 36 -9.49 -6.52 7.91
CA LEU A 36 -9.77 -7.12 9.21
C LEU A 36 -8.65 -6.87 10.22
N ASP A 37 -7.39 -7.00 9.80
CA ASP A 37 -6.22 -6.72 10.64
C ASP A 37 -6.22 -5.25 11.07
N ASP A 38 -6.45 -4.32 10.15
CA ASP A 38 -6.53 -2.88 10.46
C ASP A 38 -7.65 -2.57 11.48
N ILE A 39 -8.82 -3.21 11.33
CA ILE A 39 -9.95 -3.07 12.27
C ILE A 39 -9.57 -3.62 13.65
N GLU A 40 -9.03 -4.85 13.70
CA GLU A 40 -8.70 -5.54 14.94
C GLU A 40 -7.58 -4.82 15.70
N MET A 41 -6.59 -4.29 14.98
CA MET A 41 -5.48 -3.54 15.54
C MET A 41 -5.80 -2.06 15.82
N GLY A 42 -7.01 -1.59 15.48
CA GLY A 42 -7.43 -0.21 15.72
C GLY A 42 -6.62 0.83 14.93
N ILE A 43 -6.24 0.50 13.70
CA ILE A 43 -5.46 1.39 12.84
C ILE A 43 -6.27 2.64 12.49
N THR A 44 -5.66 3.81 12.70
CA THR A 44 -6.28 5.11 12.39
C THR A 44 -5.76 5.73 11.10
N HIS A 45 -4.52 5.41 10.72
CA HIS A 45 -3.83 5.94 9.55
C HIS A 45 -3.11 4.82 8.81
N VAL A 46 -3.45 4.65 7.53
CA VAL A 46 -2.79 3.69 6.64
C VAL A 46 -1.88 4.45 5.69
N ILE A 47 -0.57 4.39 5.95
CA ILE A 47 0.48 5.04 5.15
C ILE A 47 1.22 3.96 4.35
N ARG A 48 1.06 3.95 3.02
CA ARG A 48 1.61 2.89 2.15
C ARG A 48 1.88 3.38 0.73
N GLY A 49 2.51 2.56 -0.12
CA GLY A 49 2.83 2.95 -1.50
C GLY A 49 1.60 3.17 -2.39
N GLN A 50 1.69 4.08 -3.36
CA GLN A 50 0.62 4.42 -4.31
C GLN A 50 0.15 3.25 -5.20
N ASP A 51 0.91 2.16 -5.28
CA ASP A 51 0.45 0.93 -5.92
C ASP A 51 -0.75 0.27 -5.23
N HIS A 52 -1.06 0.68 -3.99
CA HIS A 52 -2.28 0.27 -3.29
C HIS A 52 -3.45 1.25 -3.41
N LEU A 53 -3.30 2.37 -4.11
CA LEU A 53 -4.36 3.41 -4.21
C LEU A 53 -5.67 2.83 -4.79
N THR A 54 -5.57 2.01 -5.84
CA THR A 54 -6.73 1.34 -6.44
C THR A 54 -7.40 0.35 -5.48
N ASN A 55 -6.62 -0.33 -4.63
CA ASN A 55 -7.16 -1.27 -3.63
C ASN A 55 -7.98 -0.55 -2.56
N THR A 56 -7.64 0.70 -2.23
CA THR A 56 -8.33 1.48 -1.19
C THR A 56 -9.83 1.66 -1.49
N HIS A 57 -10.20 1.84 -2.76
CA HIS A 57 -11.61 1.90 -3.16
C HIS A 57 -12.36 0.63 -2.74
N LYS A 58 -11.77 -0.55 -2.97
CA LYS A 58 -12.33 -1.86 -2.61
C LYS A 58 -12.35 -2.05 -1.09
N GLN A 59 -11.30 -1.64 -0.39
CA GLN A 59 -11.17 -1.79 1.06
C GLN A 59 -12.18 -0.92 1.81
N ILE A 60 -12.46 0.29 1.34
CA ILE A 60 -13.48 1.16 1.92
C ILE A 60 -14.87 0.49 1.91
N LEU A 61 -15.22 -0.22 0.84
CA LEU A 61 -16.47 -0.97 0.77
C LEU A 61 -16.52 -2.08 1.82
N LEU A 62 -15.38 -2.72 2.12
CA LEU A 62 -15.29 -3.72 3.19
C LEU A 62 -15.46 -3.09 4.58
N TYR A 63 -14.79 -1.97 4.87
CA TYR A 63 -15.01 -1.23 6.12
C TYR A 63 -16.48 -0.87 6.31
N GLN A 64 -17.13 -0.37 5.24
CA GLN A 64 -18.56 -0.05 5.25
C GLN A 64 -19.43 -1.30 5.48
N ALA A 65 -19.14 -2.40 4.79
CA ALA A 65 -19.86 -3.66 4.96
C ALA A 65 -19.77 -4.21 6.39
N PHE A 66 -18.62 -4.04 7.06
CA PHE A 66 -18.44 -4.41 8.45
C PHE A 66 -18.94 -3.34 9.45
N SER A 67 -19.52 -2.24 8.97
CA SER A 67 -19.97 -1.12 9.79
C SER A 67 -18.87 -0.57 10.71
N LYS A 68 -17.64 -0.47 10.18
CA LYS A 68 -16.46 0.03 10.91
C LYS A 68 -16.03 1.41 10.39
N SER A 69 -15.31 2.13 11.24
CA SER A 69 -14.67 3.38 10.87
C SER A 69 -13.60 3.15 9.81
N ILE A 70 -13.61 3.98 8.77
CA ILE A 70 -12.60 3.97 7.73
C ILE A 70 -11.39 4.77 8.23
N PRO A 71 -10.17 4.21 8.23
CA PRO A 71 -8.98 4.96 8.61
C PRO A 71 -8.66 6.05 7.57
N GLN A 72 -7.81 7.00 7.95
CA GLN A 72 -7.26 7.96 7.01
C GLN A 72 -6.20 7.28 6.15
N PHE A 73 -6.24 7.50 4.83
CA PHE A 73 -5.27 6.94 3.91
C PHE A 73 -4.27 8.01 3.45
N ALA A 74 -3.00 7.62 3.37
CA ALA A 74 -1.94 8.42 2.76
C ALA A 74 -1.11 7.52 1.84
N HIS A 75 -1.17 7.77 0.54
CA HIS A 75 -0.41 6.99 -0.41
C HIS A 75 0.89 7.70 -0.80
N LEU A 76 2.03 7.01 -0.65
CA LEU A 76 3.34 7.56 -0.96
C LEU A 76 3.71 7.34 -2.43
N PRO A 77 4.28 8.35 -3.12
CA PRO A 77 4.69 8.20 -4.50
C PRO A 77 5.77 7.12 -4.66
N LEU A 78 5.84 6.53 -5.85
CA LEU A 78 6.86 5.54 -6.15
C LEU A 78 8.24 6.20 -6.23
N ILE A 79 9.24 5.55 -5.62
CA ILE A 79 10.64 5.85 -5.88
C ILE A 79 10.93 5.46 -7.34
N LEU A 80 11.44 6.41 -8.11
CA LEU A 80 11.79 6.24 -9.51
C LEU A 80 13.29 6.05 -9.67
N ALA A 81 13.69 5.25 -10.66
CA ALA A 81 15.07 5.20 -11.11
C ALA A 81 15.44 6.49 -11.87
N PRO A 82 16.74 6.77 -12.12
CA PRO A 82 17.16 7.96 -12.86
C PRO A 82 16.51 8.12 -14.24
N ASN A 83 16.12 7.02 -14.88
CA ASN A 83 15.38 7.01 -16.14
C ASN A 83 13.85 7.19 -15.99
N LYS A 84 13.37 7.59 -14.80
CA LYS A 84 11.96 7.75 -14.41
C LYS A 84 11.10 6.46 -14.41
N ALA A 85 11.70 5.29 -14.64
CA ALA A 85 10.98 4.02 -14.49
C ALA A 85 10.76 3.69 -13.01
N LYS A 86 9.68 2.95 -12.68
CA LYS A 86 9.47 2.40 -11.32
C LYS A 86 10.71 1.62 -10.89
N LEU A 87 11.31 2.04 -9.78
CA LEU A 87 12.43 1.33 -9.19
C LEU A 87 11.97 -0.07 -8.77
N SER A 88 12.71 -1.11 -9.14
CA SER A 88 12.27 -2.50 -8.99
C SER A 88 13.43 -3.48 -8.95
N LYS A 89 13.27 -4.55 -8.14
CA LYS A 89 14.24 -5.64 -7.98
C LYS A 89 14.68 -6.23 -9.32
N ARG A 90 13.73 -6.47 -10.23
CA ARG A 90 13.99 -7.11 -11.53
C ARG A 90 14.88 -6.27 -12.46
N LYS A 91 14.70 -4.95 -12.48
CA LYS A 91 15.38 -4.07 -13.44
C LYS A 91 16.62 -3.38 -12.87
N HIS A 92 16.63 -3.13 -11.56
CA HIS A 92 17.65 -2.31 -10.91
C HIS A 92 18.48 -3.11 -9.88
N GLY A 93 18.18 -4.40 -9.70
CA GLY A 93 19.03 -5.33 -8.96
C GLY A 93 19.29 -4.89 -7.52
N GLU A 94 20.57 -4.76 -7.17
CA GLU A 94 21.02 -4.51 -5.80
C GLU A 94 20.59 -3.15 -5.24
N VAL A 95 20.38 -2.13 -6.08
CA VAL A 95 20.10 -0.76 -5.58
C VAL A 95 18.71 -0.60 -4.94
N VAL A 96 17.84 -1.61 -5.02
CA VAL A 96 16.58 -1.62 -4.27
C VAL A 96 16.66 -2.37 -2.95
N SER A 97 17.77 -3.05 -2.67
CA SER A 97 17.92 -3.84 -1.45
C SER A 97 18.57 -3.02 -0.34
N LEU A 98 17.90 -2.92 0.81
CA LEU A 98 18.50 -2.34 2.02
C LEU A 98 19.78 -3.08 2.43
N THR A 99 19.86 -4.39 2.21
CA THR A 99 21.04 -5.19 2.57
C THR A 99 22.27 -4.79 1.78
N THR A 100 22.12 -4.44 0.50
CA THR A 100 23.24 -3.98 -0.33
C THR A 100 23.91 -2.75 0.26
N TYR A 101 23.12 -1.75 0.70
CA TYR A 101 23.67 -0.54 1.31
C TYR A 101 24.37 -0.84 2.64
N ARG A 102 23.74 -1.68 3.48
CA ARG A 102 24.34 -2.13 4.75
C ARG A 102 25.68 -2.83 4.51
N ASP A 103 25.71 -3.79 3.59
CA ASP A 103 26.88 -4.65 3.34
C ASP A 103 28.01 -3.86 2.63
N ARG A 104 27.67 -2.77 1.92
CA ARG A 104 28.61 -1.78 1.37
C ARG A 104 29.08 -0.73 2.39
N GLY A 105 28.68 -0.83 3.66
CA GLY A 105 29.16 0.03 4.75
C GLY A 105 28.50 1.41 4.84
N PHE A 106 27.31 1.59 4.26
CA PHE A 106 26.57 2.85 4.41
C PHE A 106 26.20 3.07 5.89
N VAL A 107 26.45 4.29 6.39
CA VAL A 107 26.06 4.67 7.75
C VAL A 107 24.53 4.67 7.84
N PRO A 108 23.92 3.95 8.81
CA PRO A 108 22.45 3.84 8.90
C PRO A 108 21.73 5.19 8.99
N ALA A 109 22.31 6.15 9.71
CA ALA A 109 21.75 7.50 9.82
C ALA A 109 21.80 8.25 8.47
N ALA A 110 22.90 8.13 7.73
CA ALA A 110 23.04 8.75 6.41
C ALA A 110 22.05 8.14 5.41
N PHE A 111 21.86 6.82 5.45
CA PHE A 111 20.93 6.14 4.56
C PHE A 111 19.47 6.47 4.89
N ARG A 112 19.09 6.54 6.18
CA ARG A 112 17.76 7.03 6.58
C ARG A 112 17.49 8.49 6.20
N ASN A 113 18.52 9.34 6.19
CA ASN A 113 18.38 10.73 5.76
C ASN A 113 18.19 10.85 4.24
N PHE A 114 18.64 9.86 3.47
CA PHE A 114 18.46 9.82 2.03
C PHE A 114 17.08 9.27 1.62
N LEU A 115 16.55 8.31 2.37
CA LEU A 115 15.19 7.76 2.19
C LEU A 115 14.11 8.78 2.55
#